data_AF-A0A336M097-F1
#
_entry.id   AF-A0A336M097-F1
#
_cell.length_a   1.000
_cell.length_b   1.000
_cell.length_c   1.000
_cell.angle_alpha   90.00
_cell.angle_beta   90.00
_cell.angle_gamma   90.00
#
_symmetry.space_group_name_H-M   'P 1'
#
loop_
_entity.id
_entity.type
_entity.pdbx_description
1 polymer ?
#
loop_
_entity_poly.entity_id
_entity_poly.type
_entity_poly.pdbx_seq_one_letter_code
_entity_poly.pdbx_strand_id
1 'polypeptide(L)'
;MISRTILLRFCQQSTGGFRQKQLFATLLSPSTTSESVNVRKRRMEIKDLKIRENPIVMKLDSPQYHAIFTDELHTLLDLFKKYDFEIRLAGGPVRDLLMEKVPADLDFATTATPSQMKEIFTKEGVRMINANGEKHGTITPRINDKVNYEITTLRIDVKTDGRHAEVEFTRDWLLDANRRDLTINSMFLGFDGSVYDYFYGYEDLMERKIRFVGSAATRIQEDYLRILRYFRFYGRIAKTPNDHEIETLNVIKENAEGLARISGERIWVELKKILNGNYACELVETMLNTSIGPYIGLPDNPSISEFKRLWSKKDDLSEPYQFQTLISSLVNSPEEAIKLHDRLKFSAYERDLLYFIAANRDQMSSVDEIIPFQQMCIQTIGKPGDQKNYVLELLKYLGKVELYEKLKVWEIPYFPVNGNLIKEHGCPTGKLIGVVITKLKHIWAANEFKSTQEELLRYLPDILKELNIEDGKVKKKPKTDK
;
A
#
# COMPACT_ATOMS: atom_id res chain seq x y z
N MET A 1 -52.52 -46.79 4.95
CA MET A 1 -53.95 -47.10 5.03
C MET A 1 -54.43 -46.79 6.44
N ILE A 2 -55.44 -45.91 6.57
CA ILE A 2 -56.58 -45.99 7.53
C ILE A 2 -56.22 -45.83 9.04
N SER A 3 -56.80 -44.93 9.84
CA SER A 3 -57.84 -43.93 9.63
C SER A 3 -57.93 -42.94 10.80
N ARG A 4 -58.61 -41.82 10.53
CA ARG A 4 -59.36 -40.95 11.47
C ARG A 4 -60.32 -41.79 12.33
N THR A 5 -60.82 -41.36 13.50
CA THR A 5 -61.91 -40.37 13.65
C THR A 5 -62.39 -40.32 15.13
N ILE A 6 -63.07 -39.20 15.51
CA ILE A 6 -64.21 -39.07 16.47
C ILE A 6 -63.85 -38.94 17.97
N LEU A 7 -64.50 -38.09 18.81
CA LEU A 7 -65.44 -36.97 18.67
C LEU A 7 -65.80 -36.47 20.10
N LEU A 8 -65.97 -35.15 20.28
CA LEU A 8 -66.93 -34.39 21.13
C LEU A 8 -67.50 -34.97 22.45
N ARG A 9 -67.42 -34.16 23.53
CA ARG A 9 -68.51 -33.73 24.48
C ARG A 9 -67.88 -33.30 25.82
N PHE A 10 -67.96 -32.04 26.28
CA PHE A 10 -68.98 -31.38 27.12
C PHE A 10 -68.35 -29.99 27.46
N CYS A 11 -68.98 -28.81 27.60
CA CYS A 11 -70.28 -28.45 28.16
C CYS A 11 -70.62 -26.99 27.74
N GLN A 12 -71.88 -26.72 27.37
CA GLN A 12 -72.54 -25.40 27.43
C GLN A 12 -72.82 -25.09 28.93
N GLN A 13 -73.04 -23.89 29.49
CA GLN A 13 -73.79 -22.71 29.06
C GLN A 13 -73.66 -21.66 30.19
N SER A 14 -73.43 -20.38 29.90
CA SER A 14 -74.09 -19.26 30.62
C SER A 14 -73.83 -17.92 29.94
N THR A 15 -74.89 -17.12 29.93
CA THR A 15 -75.22 -15.92 29.16
C THR A 15 -74.53 -14.62 29.58
N GLY A 16 -74.40 -13.66 28.65
CA GLY A 16 -74.32 -12.23 29.00
C GLY A 16 -73.51 -11.37 28.03
N GLY A 17 -74.16 -10.74 27.05
CA GLY A 17 -73.52 -9.80 26.14
C GLY A 17 -73.20 -8.45 26.79
N PHE A 18 -72.09 -7.83 26.36
CA PHE A 18 -71.87 -6.39 26.11
C PHE A 18 -70.36 -6.09 26.19
N ARG A 19 -69.69 -6.04 25.04
CA ARG A 19 -68.72 -5.01 24.62
C ARG A 19 -68.00 -5.45 23.34
N GLN A 20 -68.47 -4.89 22.23
CA GLN A 20 -67.65 -4.70 21.03
C GLN A 20 -66.46 -3.79 21.34
N LYS A 21 -65.40 -3.99 20.54
CA LYS A 21 -64.16 -3.20 20.38
C LYS A 21 -62.97 -3.60 21.24
N GLN A 22 -62.32 -4.69 20.85
CA GLN A 22 -60.87 -4.83 20.64
C GLN A 22 -60.54 -6.32 20.63
N LEU A 23 -60.33 -6.89 19.44
CA LEU A 23 -59.43 -8.01 19.15
C LEU A 23 -59.74 -8.51 17.72
N PHE A 24 -59.20 -7.82 16.72
CA PHE A 24 -59.02 -8.36 15.38
C PHE A 24 -57.76 -7.72 14.79
N ALA A 25 -56.61 -8.17 15.30
CA ALA A 25 -55.30 -7.91 14.70
C ALA A 25 -54.28 -8.87 15.33
N THR A 26 -54.36 -10.16 15.02
CA THR A 26 -53.23 -11.07 15.27
C THR A 26 -53.30 -12.23 14.29
N LEU A 27 -52.77 -12.01 13.08
CA LEU A 27 -52.29 -13.04 12.15
C LEU A 27 -51.50 -12.36 11.02
N LEU A 28 -50.45 -11.63 11.38
CA LEU A 28 -49.34 -11.29 10.49
C LEU A 28 -48.04 -11.43 11.30
N SER A 29 -47.30 -12.50 10.99
CA SER A 29 -45.85 -12.71 11.16
C SER A 29 -45.06 -11.86 12.18
N PRO A 30 -44.41 -12.50 13.18
CA PRO A 30 -43.22 -11.96 13.79
C PRO A 30 -42.00 -12.74 13.29
N SER A 31 -41.33 -12.23 12.26
CA SER A 31 -39.88 -12.43 12.10
C SER A 31 -39.20 -11.07 12.17
N THR A 32 -39.45 -10.34 13.26
CA THR A 32 -38.61 -9.23 13.68
C THR A 32 -37.37 -9.83 14.32
N THR A 33 -36.33 -10.08 13.52
CA THR A 33 -34.98 -10.22 14.06
C THR A 33 -34.67 -8.99 14.89
N SER A 34 -34.41 -9.17 16.19
CA SER A 34 -34.00 -8.07 17.06
C SER A 34 -32.72 -7.46 16.49
N GLU A 35 -32.81 -6.22 16.02
CA GLU A 35 -31.67 -5.45 15.53
C GLU A 35 -30.56 -5.43 16.60
N SER A 36 -29.32 -5.70 16.21
CA SER A 36 -28.21 -5.82 17.15
C SER A 36 -27.92 -4.49 17.85
N VAL A 37 -27.30 -4.58 19.03
CA VAL A 37 -26.92 -3.41 19.82
C VAL A 37 -25.95 -2.50 19.04
N ASN A 38 -25.02 -3.09 18.27
CA ASN A 38 -24.03 -2.32 17.50
C ASN A 38 -24.66 -1.59 16.32
N VAL A 39 -25.56 -2.25 15.59
CA VAL A 39 -26.31 -1.61 14.48
C VAL A 39 -27.10 -0.43 15.02
N ARG A 40 -27.80 -0.59 16.15
CA ARG A 40 -28.54 0.51 16.81
C ARG A 40 -27.62 1.65 17.23
N LYS A 41 -26.47 1.34 17.84
CA LYS A 41 -25.48 2.34 18.25
C LYS A 41 -24.98 3.13 17.04
N ARG A 42 -24.61 2.45 15.95
CA ARG A 42 -24.10 3.12 14.75
C ARG A 42 -25.18 3.96 14.06
N ARG A 43 -26.44 3.50 14.05
CA ARG A 43 -27.57 4.33 13.60
C ARG A 43 -27.72 5.60 14.44
N MET A 44 -27.49 5.55 15.75
CA MET A 44 -27.50 6.77 16.59
C MET A 44 -26.36 7.73 16.23
N GLU A 45 -25.13 7.21 16.05
CA GLU A 45 -23.97 8.02 15.64
C GLU A 45 -24.17 8.69 14.27
N ILE A 46 -24.98 8.08 13.41
CA ILE A 46 -25.32 8.59 12.08
C ILE A 46 -26.39 9.69 12.15
N LYS A 47 -27.27 9.73 13.17
CA LYS A 47 -28.37 10.71 13.22
C LYS A 47 -27.91 12.17 13.19
N ASP A 48 -26.73 12.44 13.73
CA ASP A 48 -26.17 13.79 13.79
C ASP A 48 -25.34 14.14 12.56
N LEU A 49 -25.21 13.22 11.59
CA LEU A 49 -24.51 13.45 10.33
C LEU A 49 -25.44 14.03 9.27
N LYS A 50 -24.87 14.89 8.43
CA LYS A 50 -25.55 15.33 7.20
C LYS A 50 -25.60 14.16 6.21
N ILE A 51 -26.80 13.66 5.94
CA ILE A 51 -27.04 12.51 5.05
C ILE A 51 -28.04 12.91 3.98
N ARG A 52 -27.87 12.34 2.79
CA ARG A 52 -28.84 12.48 1.71
C ARG A 52 -30.13 11.70 2.01
N GLU A 53 -31.29 12.35 1.89
CA GLU A 53 -32.59 11.67 1.98
C GLU A 53 -32.79 10.67 0.83
N ASN A 54 -32.50 11.12 -0.41
CA ASN A 54 -32.42 10.26 -1.58
C ASN A 54 -30.94 10.04 -1.96
N PRO A 55 -30.42 8.81 -1.85
CA PRO A 55 -29.02 8.53 -2.13
C PRO A 55 -28.71 8.47 -3.64
N ILE A 56 -29.70 8.34 -4.52
CA ILE A 56 -29.43 8.27 -5.97
C ILE A 56 -29.18 9.68 -6.50
N VAL A 57 -27.95 9.96 -6.93
CA VAL A 57 -27.53 11.31 -7.39
C VAL A 57 -27.59 11.47 -8.91
N MET A 58 -27.33 10.40 -9.65
CA MET A 58 -27.41 10.38 -11.11
C MET A 58 -27.49 8.94 -11.64
N LYS A 59 -27.72 8.82 -12.95
CA LYS A 59 -27.45 7.60 -13.71
C LYS A 59 -26.22 7.81 -14.58
N LEU A 60 -25.19 7.00 -14.36
CA LEU A 60 -23.97 7.02 -15.15
C LEU A 60 -24.17 6.25 -16.45
N ASP A 61 -23.87 6.90 -17.55
CA ASP A 61 -23.90 6.35 -18.90
C ASP A 61 -22.72 6.93 -19.68
N SER A 62 -21.57 6.26 -19.63
CA SER A 62 -20.32 6.72 -20.24
C SER A 62 -19.58 5.58 -20.93
N PRO A 63 -18.73 5.84 -21.93
CA PRO A 63 -17.91 4.81 -22.57
C PRO A 63 -17.05 4.03 -21.56
N GLN A 64 -16.53 4.69 -20.54
CA GLN A 64 -15.71 4.08 -19.50
C GLN A 64 -16.53 3.16 -18.60
N TYR A 65 -17.79 3.52 -18.30
CA TYR A 65 -18.72 2.64 -17.61
C TYR A 65 -19.03 1.40 -18.45
N HIS A 66 -19.34 1.56 -19.74
CA HIS A 66 -19.59 0.43 -20.64
C HIS A 66 -18.38 -0.47 -20.82
N ALA A 67 -17.16 0.08 -20.78
CA ALA A 67 -15.93 -0.67 -20.93
C ALA A 67 -15.66 -1.70 -19.82
N ILE A 68 -16.32 -1.59 -18.65
CA ILE A 68 -16.13 -2.56 -17.56
C ILE A 68 -16.96 -3.85 -17.76
N PHE A 69 -17.95 -3.83 -18.66
CA PHE A 69 -18.86 -4.95 -18.89
C PHE A 69 -18.22 -6.00 -19.80
N THR A 70 -17.48 -6.93 -19.18
CA THR A 70 -16.98 -8.13 -19.84
C THR A 70 -17.93 -9.32 -19.65
N ASP A 71 -17.74 -10.39 -20.43
CA ASP A 71 -18.49 -11.64 -20.27
C ASP A 71 -18.38 -12.20 -18.83
N GLU A 72 -17.20 -12.06 -18.23
CA GLU A 72 -16.96 -12.47 -16.84
C GLU A 72 -17.73 -11.61 -15.84
N LEU A 73 -17.85 -10.29 -16.07
CA LEU A 73 -18.67 -9.45 -15.22
C LEU A 73 -20.15 -9.81 -15.37
N HIS A 74 -20.65 -9.98 -16.60
CA HIS A 74 -22.03 -10.43 -16.82
C HIS A 74 -22.33 -11.75 -16.11
N THR A 75 -21.44 -12.73 -16.22
CA THR A 75 -21.55 -14.01 -15.51
C THR A 75 -21.66 -13.80 -14.01
N LEU A 76 -20.81 -12.94 -13.42
CA LEU A 76 -20.87 -12.62 -12.00
C LEU A 76 -22.22 -12.02 -11.61
N LEU A 77 -22.70 -11.02 -12.35
CA LEU A 77 -23.95 -10.33 -12.04
C LEU A 77 -25.16 -11.25 -12.15
N ASP A 78 -25.17 -12.14 -13.15
CA ASP A 78 -26.23 -13.13 -13.33
C ASP A 78 -26.27 -14.13 -12.17
N LEU A 79 -25.12 -14.50 -11.59
CA LEU A 79 -25.09 -15.33 -10.38
C LEU A 79 -25.74 -14.60 -9.20
N PHE A 80 -25.37 -13.36 -8.91
CA PHE A 80 -25.97 -12.62 -7.78
C PHE A 80 -27.47 -12.39 -7.97
N LYS A 81 -27.90 -12.13 -9.21
CA LYS A 81 -29.31 -12.03 -9.58
C LYS A 81 -30.06 -13.35 -9.38
N LYS A 82 -29.49 -14.49 -9.82
CA LYS A 82 -30.05 -15.84 -9.68
C LYS A 82 -30.32 -16.21 -8.21
N TYR A 83 -29.47 -15.75 -7.31
CA TYR A 83 -29.54 -16.05 -5.87
C TYR A 83 -30.17 -14.94 -5.01
N ASP A 84 -30.75 -13.91 -5.64
CA ASP A 84 -31.46 -12.80 -5.00
C ASP A 84 -30.60 -12.01 -3.97
N PHE A 85 -29.36 -11.73 -4.36
CA PHE A 85 -28.46 -10.87 -3.60
C PHE A 85 -28.11 -9.61 -4.38
N GLU A 86 -28.21 -8.46 -3.71
CA GLU A 86 -27.73 -7.20 -4.29
C GLU A 86 -26.21 -7.20 -4.38
N ILE A 87 -25.68 -6.73 -5.51
CA ILE A 87 -24.26 -6.46 -5.73
C ILE A 87 -24.13 -5.09 -6.40
N ARG A 88 -23.15 -4.30 -5.94
CA ARG A 88 -22.83 -2.98 -6.51
C ARG A 88 -21.32 -2.82 -6.57
N LEU A 89 -20.85 -2.04 -7.53
CA LEU A 89 -19.48 -1.55 -7.53
C LEU A 89 -19.31 -0.57 -6.35
N ALA A 90 -18.17 -0.57 -5.67
CA ALA A 90 -18.00 0.17 -4.41
C ALA A 90 -16.68 0.95 -4.35
N GLY A 91 -16.75 2.21 -3.89
CA GLY A 91 -15.58 2.99 -3.54
C GLY A 91 -14.70 3.43 -4.71
N GLY A 92 -13.45 2.98 -4.75
CA GLY A 92 -12.41 3.51 -5.65
C GLY A 92 -12.77 3.47 -7.14
N PRO A 93 -13.31 2.36 -7.65
CA PRO A 93 -13.74 2.26 -9.05
C PRO A 93 -14.91 3.19 -9.39
N VAL A 94 -15.84 3.42 -8.45
CA VAL A 94 -16.95 4.37 -8.62
C VAL A 94 -16.40 5.79 -8.80
N ARG A 95 -15.45 6.20 -7.95
CA ARG A 95 -14.75 7.49 -8.07
C ARG A 95 -14.05 7.64 -9.42
N ASP A 96 -13.33 6.61 -9.86
CA ASP A 96 -12.58 6.67 -11.11
C ASP A 96 -13.52 6.76 -12.32
N LEU A 97 -14.63 6.01 -12.34
CA LEU A 97 -15.65 6.09 -13.39
C LEU A 97 -16.34 7.46 -13.45
N LEU A 98 -16.67 8.05 -12.29
CA LEU A 98 -17.20 9.42 -12.20
C LEU A 98 -16.18 10.49 -12.64
N MET A 99 -14.90 10.14 -12.67
CA MET A 99 -13.82 10.95 -13.25
C MET A 99 -13.51 10.61 -14.71
N GLU A 100 -14.38 9.84 -15.38
CA GLU A 100 -14.21 9.39 -16.76
C GLU A 100 -12.94 8.56 -16.99
N LYS A 101 -12.53 7.79 -15.98
CA LYS A 101 -11.39 6.86 -16.05
C LYS A 101 -11.86 5.42 -15.92
N VAL A 102 -11.33 4.54 -16.75
CA VAL A 102 -11.54 3.09 -16.59
C VAL A 102 -10.74 2.61 -15.38
N PRO A 103 -11.38 2.06 -14.35
CA PRO A 103 -10.68 1.54 -13.17
C PRO A 103 -9.87 0.29 -13.54
N ALA A 104 -8.68 0.15 -12.95
CA ALA A 104 -7.82 -1.02 -13.20
C ALA A 104 -8.34 -2.28 -12.49
N ASP A 105 -8.87 -2.11 -11.28
CA ASP A 105 -9.44 -3.16 -10.44
C ASP A 105 -10.89 -2.83 -10.13
N LEU A 106 -11.75 -3.85 -10.02
CA LEU A 106 -13.16 -3.69 -9.65
C LEU A 106 -13.42 -4.28 -8.27
N ASP A 107 -13.84 -3.41 -7.34
CA ASP A 107 -14.22 -3.74 -5.98
C ASP A 107 -15.75 -3.77 -5.88
N PHE A 108 -16.31 -4.88 -5.40
CA PHE A 108 -17.75 -5.04 -5.24
C PHE A 108 -18.14 -5.12 -3.77
N ALA A 109 -19.33 -4.58 -3.48
CA ALA A 109 -20.01 -4.78 -2.22
C ALA A 109 -21.31 -5.55 -2.44
N THR A 110 -21.68 -6.40 -1.48
CA THR A 110 -22.89 -7.23 -1.59
C THR A 110 -23.58 -7.45 -0.25
N THR A 111 -24.88 -7.71 -0.33
CA THR A 111 -25.70 -8.16 0.81
C THR A 111 -25.49 -9.64 1.16
N ALA A 112 -24.84 -10.43 0.29
CA ALA A 112 -24.49 -11.81 0.59
C ALA A 112 -23.36 -11.90 1.62
N THR A 113 -23.53 -12.73 2.64
CA THR A 113 -22.46 -13.05 3.61
C THR A 113 -21.35 -13.90 2.97
N PRO A 114 -20.14 -13.98 3.55
CA PRO A 114 -19.07 -14.81 2.99
C PRO A 114 -19.46 -16.28 2.87
N SER A 115 -20.19 -16.82 3.85
CA SER A 115 -20.71 -18.18 3.83
C SER A 115 -21.68 -18.41 2.67
N GLN A 116 -22.58 -17.46 2.42
CA GLN A 116 -23.52 -17.53 1.29
C GLN A 116 -22.79 -17.42 -0.05
N MET A 117 -21.83 -16.50 -0.18
CA MET A 117 -21.01 -16.39 -1.40
C MET A 117 -20.26 -17.68 -1.68
N LYS A 118 -19.67 -18.32 -0.66
CA LYS A 118 -19.01 -19.63 -0.81
C LYS A 118 -19.97 -20.71 -1.28
N GLU A 119 -21.18 -20.76 -0.73
CA GLU A 119 -22.19 -21.71 -1.14
C GLU A 119 -22.57 -21.51 -2.61
N ILE A 120 -22.83 -20.26 -3.02
CA ILE A 120 -23.12 -19.88 -4.41
C ILE A 120 -22.00 -20.35 -5.32
N PHE A 121 -20.76 -19.93 -5.06
CA PHE A 121 -19.64 -20.24 -5.94
C PHE A 121 -19.33 -21.74 -5.99
N THR A 122 -19.42 -22.44 -4.86
CA THR A 122 -19.23 -23.90 -4.83
C THR A 122 -20.32 -24.62 -5.65
N LYS A 123 -21.58 -24.20 -5.51
CA LYS A 123 -22.71 -24.80 -6.22
C LYS A 123 -22.66 -24.54 -7.73
N GLU A 124 -22.12 -23.39 -8.14
CA GLU A 124 -21.96 -23.01 -9.55
C GLU A 124 -20.60 -23.44 -10.13
N GLY A 125 -19.77 -24.17 -9.38
CA GLY A 125 -18.47 -24.65 -9.84
C GLY A 125 -17.43 -23.55 -10.06
N VAL A 126 -17.60 -22.38 -9.45
CA VAL A 126 -16.69 -21.24 -9.54
C VAL A 126 -15.55 -21.38 -8.53
N ARG A 127 -14.31 -21.35 -9.01
CA ARG A 127 -13.12 -21.41 -8.16
C ARG A 127 -12.95 -20.12 -7.34
N MET A 128 -12.51 -20.26 -6.10
CA MET A 128 -12.14 -19.13 -5.22
C MET A 128 -10.63 -19.15 -4.95
N ILE A 129 -9.95 -17.99 -5.02
CA ILE A 129 -8.47 -17.93 -4.93
C ILE A 129 -7.97 -17.64 -3.51
N ASN A 130 -8.70 -16.86 -2.71
CA ASN A 130 -8.19 -16.35 -1.43
C ASN A 130 -9.16 -16.61 -0.27
N ALA A 131 -8.84 -17.59 0.60
CA ALA A 131 -9.59 -17.82 1.85
C ALA A 131 -9.19 -16.84 2.98
N ASN A 132 -8.03 -16.17 2.90
CA ASN A 132 -7.53 -15.31 3.97
C ASN A 132 -8.35 -14.02 4.15
N GLY A 133 -9.00 -13.51 3.09
CA GLY A 133 -9.84 -12.31 3.14
C GLY A 133 -11.21 -12.53 3.81
N GLU A 134 -11.60 -13.78 4.05
CA GLU A 134 -12.91 -14.14 4.59
C GLU A 134 -13.16 -13.54 5.97
N LYS A 135 -12.12 -13.49 6.82
CA LYS A 135 -12.21 -12.90 8.17
C LYS A 135 -12.65 -11.43 8.14
N HIS A 136 -12.46 -10.75 7.01
CA HIS A 136 -12.84 -9.37 6.80
C HIS A 136 -14.07 -9.24 5.88
N GLY A 137 -14.71 -10.35 5.53
CA GLY A 137 -15.91 -10.36 4.70
C GLY A 137 -15.67 -10.40 3.20
N THR A 138 -14.44 -10.61 2.74
CA THR A 138 -14.09 -10.58 1.31
C THR A 138 -13.90 -11.99 0.76
N ILE A 139 -14.53 -12.28 -0.38
CA ILE A 139 -14.35 -13.50 -1.17
C ILE A 139 -13.89 -13.11 -2.57
N THR A 140 -12.91 -13.84 -3.11
CA THR A 140 -12.35 -13.60 -4.44
C THR A 140 -12.67 -14.77 -5.38
N PRO A 141 -13.82 -14.78 -6.07
CA PRO A 141 -14.09 -15.74 -7.13
C PRO A 141 -13.22 -15.46 -8.36
N ARG A 142 -12.85 -16.54 -9.05
CA ARG A 142 -12.23 -16.52 -10.37
C ARG A 142 -13.26 -16.93 -11.41
N ILE A 143 -13.81 -15.97 -12.12
CA ILE A 143 -14.85 -16.22 -13.13
C ILE A 143 -14.20 -16.70 -14.42
N ASN A 144 -14.77 -17.77 -15.00
CA ASN A 144 -14.29 -18.44 -16.21
C ASN A 144 -12.79 -18.78 -16.19
N ASP A 145 -12.24 -19.05 -15.00
CA ASP A 145 -10.80 -19.26 -14.77
C ASP A 145 -9.88 -18.18 -15.38
N LYS A 146 -10.40 -16.95 -15.55
CA LYS A 146 -9.70 -15.85 -16.23
C LYS A 146 -9.55 -14.61 -15.36
N VAL A 147 -10.64 -14.08 -14.81
CA VAL A 147 -10.67 -12.81 -14.08
C VAL A 147 -10.99 -13.05 -12.60
N ASN A 148 -10.30 -12.31 -11.72
CA ASN A 148 -10.57 -12.30 -10.29
C ASN A 148 -11.40 -11.06 -9.94
N TYR A 149 -12.41 -11.21 -9.10
CA TYR A 149 -13.16 -10.08 -8.55
C TYR A 149 -13.10 -10.08 -7.03
N GLU A 150 -12.90 -8.92 -6.41
CA GLU A 150 -12.96 -8.80 -4.95
C GLU A 150 -14.37 -8.41 -4.51
N ILE A 151 -15.05 -9.30 -3.80
CA ILE A 151 -16.45 -9.09 -3.40
C ILE A 151 -16.52 -9.12 -1.88
N THR A 152 -16.98 -8.01 -1.30
CA THR A 152 -17.00 -7.81 0.14
C THR A 152 -18.42 -7.66 0.65
N THR A 153 -18.80 -8.45 1.66
CA THR A 153 -20.08 -8.29 2.35
C THR A 153 -20.16 -6.94 3.04
N LEU A 154 -21.31 -6.26 2.92
CA LEU A 154 -21.59 -5.04 3.67
C LEU A 154 -21.40 -5.28 5.17
N ARG A 155 -20.70 -4.37 5.84
CA ARG A 155 -20.34 -4.56 7.25
C ARG A 155 -20.29 -3.26 8.03
N ILE A 156 -20.30 -3.41 9.35
CA ILE A 156 -20.04 -2.38 10.34
C ILE A 156 -18.80 -2.81 11.12
N ASP A 157 -17.90 -1.89 11.37
CA ASP A 157 -16.74 -2.15 12.22
C ASP A 157 -17.14 -1.87 13.69
N VAL A 158 -17.18 -2.91 14.53
CA VAL A 158 -17.59 -2.82 15.95
C VAL A 158 -16.44 -2.31 16.81
N LYS A 159 -15.25 -2.84 16.55
CA LYS A 159 -13.97 -2.37 17.10
C LYS A 159 -12.95 -2.46 15.99
N THR A 160 -12.15 -1.42 15.81
CA THR A 160 -11.11 -1.39 14.78
C THR A 160 -9.92 -0.58 15.26
N ASP A 161 -8.72 -1.06 14.92
CA ASP A 161 -7.47 -0.29 14.95
C ASP A 161 -6.97 0.02 13.52
N GLY A 162 -7.82 -0.23 12.52
CA GLY A 162 -7.53 -0.11 11.10
C GLY A 162 -6.92 -1.35 10.45
N ARG A 163 -6.24 -2.23 11.22
CA ARG A 163 -5.68 -3.49 10.71
C ARG A 163 -6.54 -4.68 11.10
N HIS A 164 -7.00 -4.69 12.35
CA HIS A 164 -7.89 -5.70 12.89
C HIS A 164 -9.21 -5.04 13.20
N ALA A 165 -10.26 -5.51 12.54
CA ALA A 165 -11.62 -5.10 12.81
C ALA A 165 -12.43 -6.32 13.23
N GLU A 166 -13.13 -6.20 14.36
CA GLU A 166 -14.28 -7.04 14.65
C GLU A 166 -15.44 -6.48 13.84
N VAL A 167 -15.93 -7.26 12.87
CA VAL A 167 -16.93 -6.80 11.90
C VAL A 167 -18.25 -7.50 12.11
N GLU A 168 -19.34 -6.75 11.91
CA GLU A 168 -20.69 -7.28 11.90
C GLU A 168 -21.29 -7.07 10.51
N PHE A 169 -21.77 -8.13 9.87
CA PHE A 169 -22.37 -8.04 8.54
C PHE A 169 -23.76 -7.42 8.61
N THR A 170 -24.07 -6.59 7.61
CA THR A 170 -25.35 -5.88 7.50
C THR A 170 -25.89 -6.01 6.08
N ARG A 171 -27.16 -5.64 5.88
CA ARG A 171 -27.75 -5.43 4.54
C ARG A 171 -28.00 -3.94 4.25
N ASP A 172 -27.60 -3.06 5.18
CA ASP A 172 -27.80 -1.63 5.09
C ASP A 172 -26.58 -0.94 4.45
N TRP A 173 -26.78 -0.46 3.22
CA TRP A 173 -25.76 0.23 2.43
C TRP A 173 -25.30 1.56 3.05
N LEU A 174 -26.18 2.28 3.77
CA LEU A 174 -25.82 3.52 4.45
C LEU A 174 -24.81 3.23 5.58
N LEU A 175 -25.01 2.13 6.31
CA LEU A 175 -24.09 1.73 7.38
C LEU A 175 -22.71 1.32 6.83
N ASP A 176 -22.66 0.61 5.69
CA ASP A 176 -21.38 0.30 5.03
C ASP A 176 -20.69 1.55 4.47
N ALA A 177 -21.46 2.48 3.87
CA ALA A 177 -20.90 3.77 3.43
C ALA A 177 -20.31 4.56 4.62
N ASN A 178 -20.96 4.52 5.78
CA ASN A 178 -20.56 5.31 6.95
C ASN A 178 -19.23 4.89 7.58
N ARG A 179 -18.88 3.60 7.51
CA ARG A 179 -17.60 3.10 8.04
C ARG A 179 -16.40 3.41 7.14
N ARG A 180 -16.64 3.89 5.91
CA ARG A 180 -15.58 4.23 4.96
C ARG A 180 -14.91 5.54 5.38
N ASP A 181 -13.70 5.74 4.88
CA ASP A 181 -12.85 6.84 5.29
C ASP A 181 -13.30 8.18 4.68
N LEU A 182 -13.37 8.25 3.35
CA LEU A 182 -13.60 9.48 2.60
C LEU A 182 -14.92 9.42 1.83
N THR A 183 -15.59 10.56 1.71
CA THR A 183 -16.87 10.72 1.00
C THR A 183 -16.77 10.25 -0.46
N ILE A 184 -15.70 10.65 -1.17
CA ILE A 184 -15.42 10.22 -2.54
C ILE A 184 -15.23 8.71 -2.70
N ASN A 185 -14.99 7.97 -1.61
CA ASN A 185 -14.79 6.52 -1.61
C ASN A 185 -15.92 5.77 -0.90
N SER A 186 -16.98 6.47 -0.50
CA SER A 186 -18.14 5.89 0.19
C SER A 186 -19.35 5.65 -0.72
N MET A 187 -19.23 5.99 -2.00
CA MET A 187 -20.27 5.79 -3.00
C MET A 187 -20.33 4.36 -3.54
N PHE A 188 -21.49 3.99 -4.06
CA PHE A 188 -21.74 2.74 -4.78
C PHE A 188 -22.34 3.01 -6.16
N LEU A 189 -22.13 2.10 -7.10
CA LEU A 189 -22.72 2.15 -8.44
C LEU A 189 -23.46 0.84 -8.73
N GLY A 190 -24.76 0.95 -8.99
CA GLY A 190 -25.58 -0.13 -9.51
C GLY A 190 -25.34 -0.35 -11.01
N PHE A 191 -25.60 -1.56 -11.49
CA PHE A 191 -25.39 -1.92 -12.91
C PHE A 191 -26.53 -1.46 -13.84
N ASP A 192 -27.51 -0.74 -13.29
CA ASP A 192 -28.47 0.06 -14.04
C ASP A 192 -28.00 1.52 -14.24
N GLY A 193 -26.75 1.81 -13.87
CA GLY A 193 -26.11 3.12 -13.89
C GLY A 193 -26.36 3.96 -12.64
N SER A 194 -27.21 3.54 -11.70
CA SER A 194 -27.57 4.37 -10.53
C SER A 194 -26.39 4.55 -9.58
N VAL A 195 -25.97 5.80 -9.36
CA VAL A 195 -24.93 6.17 -8.38
C VAL A 195 -25.57 6.45 -7.03
N TYR A 196 -25.23 5.66 -6.02
CA TYR A 196 -25.69 5.79 -4.65
C TYR A 196 -24.63 6.53 -3.82
N ASP A 197 -24.98 7.71 -3.34
CA ASP A 197 -24.16 8.55 -2.49
C ASP A 197 -24.97 9.03 -1.28
N TYR A 198 -24.50 8.66 -0.09
CA TYR A 198 -25.14 9.00 1.17
C TYR A 198 -24.53 10.23 1.84
N PHE A 199 -23.30 10.61 1.45
CA PHE A 199 -22.46 11.55 2.20
C PHE A 199 -21.86 12.66 1.31
N TYR A 200 -22.54 13.00 0.21
CA TYR A 200 -22.15 14.09 -0.71
C TYR A 200 -20.76 13.88 -1.33
N GLY A 201 -20.36 12.62 -1.51
CA GLY A 201 -19.11 12.25 -2.18
C GLY A 201 -19.10 12.62 -3.67
N TYR A 202 -20.26 12.71 -4.32
CA TYR A 202 -20.35 13.16 -5.71
C TYR A 202 -19.98 14.64 -5.83
N GLU A 203 -20.58 15.50 -5.00
CA GLU A 203 -20.27 16.93 -4.96
C GLU A 203 -18.81 17.18 -4.57
N ASP A 204 -18.31 16.50 -3.53
CA ASP A 204 -16.90 16.57 -3.12
C ASP A 204 -15.97 16.16 -4.27
N LEU A 205 -16.33 15.13 -5.03
CA LEU A 205 -15.55 14.69 -6.18
C LEU A 205 -15.58 15.70 -7.33
N MET A 206 -16.70 16.37 -7.58
CA MET A 206 -16.78 17.43 -8.61
C MET A 206 -15.98 18.67 -8.21
N GLU A 207 -16.03 19.04 -6.93
CA GLU A 207 -15.26 20.14 -6.34
C GLU A 207 -13.78 19.79 -6.09
N ARG A 208 -13.41 18.51 -6.24
CA ARG A 208 -12.06 17.97 -5.97
C ARG A 208 -11.61 18.14 -4.51
N LYS A 209 -12.57 18.02 -3.59
CA LYS A 209 -12.34 18.09 -2.14
C LYS A 209 -12.18 16.69 -1.54
N ILE A 210 -11.26 16.59 -0.58
CA ILE A 210 -11.07 15.37 0.21
C ILE A 210 -11.68 15.60 1.59
N ARG A 211 -12.85 15.00 1.83
CA ARG A 211 -13.54 15.06 3.12
C ARG A 211 -13.73 13.66 3.70
N PHE A 212 -13.68 13.59 5.02
CA PHE A 212 -13.97 12.38 5.75
C PHE A 212 -15.49 12.15 5.84
N VAL A 213 -15.90 10.89 5.89
CA VAL A 213 -17.30 10.57 6.18
C VAL A 213 -17.59 10.85 7.66
N GLY A 214 -18.33 11.92 7.93
CA GLY A 214 -18.57 12.39 9.30
C GLY A 214 -17.36 13.10 9.90
N SER A 215 -17.07 12.90 11.19
CA SER A 215 -15.95 13.58 11.85
C SER A 215 -14.59 13.03 11.40
N ALA A 216 -13.74 13.91 10.87
CA ALA A 216 -12.36 13.58 10.51
C ALA A 216 -11.57 12.99 11.68
N ALA A 217 -11.74 13.54 12.90
CA ALA A 217 -11.04 13.07 14.09
C ALA A 217 -11.43 11.63 14.43
N THR A 218 -12.74 11.34 14.45
CA THR A 218 -13.24 9.97 14.69
C THR A 218 -12.72 9.00 13.63
N ARG A 219 -12.76 9.39 12.35
CA ARG A 219 -12.27 8.52 11.27
C ARG A 219 -10.77 8.28 11.37
N ILE A 220 -9.97 9.28 11.70
CA ILE A 220 -8.52 9.11 11.89
C ILE A 220 -8.22 8.24 13.11
N GLN A 221 -8.95 8.37 14.21
CA GLN A 221 -8.73 7.57 15.42
C GLN A 221 -9.13 6.09 15.25
N GLU A 222 -10.08 5.79 14.35
CA GLU A 222 -10.40 4.40 13.95
C GLU A 222 -9.25 3.73 13.18
N ASP A 223 -8.51 4.48 12.35
CA ASP A 223 -7.30 4.01 11.65
C ASP A 223 -6.40 5.20 11.30
N TYR A 224 -5.30 5.38 12.05
CA TYR A 224 -4.40 6.51 11.82
C TYR A 224 -3.73 6.47 10.44
N LEU A 225 -3.70 5.34 9.74
CA LEU A 225 -3.23 5.28 8.35
C LEU A 225 -4.09 6.16 7.41
N ARG A 226 -5.32 6.51 7.81
CA ARG A 226 -6.18 7.43 7.06
C ARG A 226 -5.59 8.82 6.90
N ILE A 227 -4.65 9.23 7.76
CA ILE A 227 -3.85 10.45 7.56
C ILE A 227 -3.07 10.38 6.24
N LEU A 228 -2.36 9.29 5.99
CA LEU A 228 -1.60 9.15 4.74
C LEU A 228 -2.52 8.93 3.54
N ARG A 229 -3.66 8.26 3.74
CA ARG A 229 -4.67 8.09 2.68
C ARG A 229 -5.29 9.42 2.27
N TYR A 230 -5.49 10.37 3.20
CA TYR A 230 -5.89 11.74 2.88
C TYR A 230 -4.92 12.36 1.87
N PHE A 231 -3.62 12.39 2.18
CA PHE A 231 -2.61 12.95 1.28
C PHE A 231 -2.53 12.21 -0.06
N ARG A 232 -2.59 10.87 -0.06
CA ARG A 232 -2.63 10.08 -1.29
C ARG A 232 -3.80 10.47 -2.18
N PHE A 233 -5.00 10.53 -1.63
CA PHE A 233 -6.19 10.81 -2.41
C PHE A 233 -6.27 12.28 -2.82
N TYR A 234 -5.75 13.19 -2.01
CA TYR A 234 -5.56 14.58 -2.39
C TYR A 234 -4.70 14.67 -3.66
N GLY A 235 -3.52 14.03 -3.68
CA GLY A 235 -2.68 13.94 -4.88
C GLY A 235 -3.33 13.24 -6.07
N ARG A 236 -4.36 12.41 -5.85
CA ARG A 236 -5.08 11.73 -6.94
C ARG A 236 -6.10 12.62 -7.64
N ILE A 237 -6.78 13.52 -6.91
CA ILE A 237 -7.93 14.25 -7.46
C ILE A 237 -7.81 15.78 -7.40
N ALA A 238 -7.03 16.36 -6.49
CA ALA A 238 -7.01 17.81 -6.30
C ALA A 238 -6.61 18.55 -7.59
N LYS A 239 -7.14 19.78 -7.78
CA LYS A 239 -6.75 20.63 -8.92
C LYS A 239 -5.46 21.39 -8.67
N THR A 240 -5.14 21.65 -7.41
CA THR A 240 -3.99 22.43 -6.97
C THR A 240 -3.37 21.78 -5.72
N PRO A 241 -2.07 21.97 -5.49
CA PRO A 241 -1.39 21.32 -4.36
C PRO A 241 -1.77 21.87 -2.98
N ASN A 242 -2.30 23.10 -2.88
CA ASN A 242 -2.40 23.85 -1.62
C ASN A 242 -3.83 24.24 -1.19
N ASP A 243 -4.85 23.63 -1.78
CA ASP A 243 -6.28 23.90 -1.51
C ASP A 243 -6.88 22.90 -0.48
N HIS A 244 -6.12 22.67 0.60
CA HIS A 244 -6.53 21.83 1.72
C HIS A 244 -7.52 22.58 2.64
N GLU A 245 -8.47 21.85 3.24
CA GLU A 245 -9.27 22.39 4.35
C GLU A 245 -8.40 22.48 5.61
N ILE A 246 -8.28 23.70 6.15
CA ILE A 246 -7.42 24.00 7.30
C ILE A 246 -7.84 23.18 8.52
N GLU A 247 -9.15 23.01 8.73
CA GLU A 247 -9.73 22.21 9.80
C GLU A 247 -9.27 20.75 9.70
N THR A 248 -9.24 20.19 8.48
CA THR A 248 -8.77 18.81 8.27
C THR A 248 -7.28 18.68 8.56
N LEU A 249 -6.45 19.66 8.15
CA LEU A 249 -5.02 19.66 8.47
C LEU A 249 -4.76 19.78 9.98
N ASN A 250 -5.55 20.58 10.69
CA ASN A 250 -5.46 20.70 12.15
C ASN A 250 -5.78 19.37 12.84
N VAL A 251 -6.86 18.69 12.44
CA VAL A 251 -7.21 17.36 12.96
C VAL A 251 -6.11 16.34 12.68
N ILE A 252 -5.51 16.37 11.47
CA ILE A 252 -4.37 15.51 11.13
C ILE A 252 -3.19 15.77 12.08
N LYS A 253 -2.85 17.05 12.30
CA LYS A 253 -1.76 17.45 13.20
C LYS A 253 -2.00 16.99 14.64
N GLU A 254 -3.20 17.16 15.16
CA GLU A 254 -3.60 16.73 16.51
C GLU A 254 -3.53 15.21 16.70
N ASN A 255 -3.69 14.43 15.62
CA ASN A 255 -3.71 12.97 15.66
C ASN A 255 -2.45 12.32 15.06
N ALA A 256 -1.43 13.11 14.71
CA ALA A 256 -0.21 12.66 14.06
C ALA A 256 0.51 11.55 14.84
N GLU A 257 0.54 11.65 16.18
CA GLU A 257 1.19 10.68 17.06
C GLU A 257 0.63 9.26 16.90
N GLY A 258 -0.65 9.13 16.57
CA GLY A 258 -1.28 7.83 16.37
C GLY A 258 -0.67 7.02 15.23
N LEU A 259 0.02 7.66 14.28
CA LEU A 259 0.80 6.96 13.24
C LEU A 259 1.89 6.06 13.83
N ALA A 260 2.42 6.36 15.03
CA ALA A 260 3.37 5.50 15.74
C ALA A 260 2.83 4.08 16.00
N ARG A 261 1.50 3.92 16.08
CA ARG A 261 0.82 2.63 16.27
C ARG A 261 0.67 1.83 14.98
N ILE A 262 0.87 2.47 13.83
CA ILE A 262 0.71 1.85 12.52
C ILE A 262 2.03 1.18 12.10
N SER A 263 1.94 -0.08 11.66
CA SER A 263 3.06 -0.86 11.15
C SER A 263 3.79 -0.14 10.01
N GLY A 264 5.12 -0.18 10.02
CA GLY A 264 5.98 0.48 9.04
C GLY A 264 5.65 0.13 7.60
N GLU A 265 5.35 -1.13 7.33
CA GLU A 265 5.03 -1.64 6.00
C GLU A 265 3.79 -0.96 5.41
N ARG A 266 2.74 -0.76 6.23
CA ARG A 266 1.50 -0.08 5.82
C ARG A 266 1.77 1.39 5.50
N ILE A 267 2.57 2.06 6.33
CA ILE A 267 3.00 3.44 6.06
C ILE A 267 3.78 3.50 4.77
N TRP A 268 4.74 2.60 4.57
CA TRP A 268 5.58 2.59 3.39
C TRP A 268 4.80 2.39 2.10
N VAL A 269 3.80 1.50 2.11
CA VAL A 269 2.89 1.30 0.96
C VAL A 269 2.13 2.60 0.61
N GLU A 270 1.63 3.34 1.60
CA GLU A 270 0.94 4.61 1.34
C GLU A 270 1.92 5.71 0.89
N LEU A 271 3.09 5.81 1.51
CA LEU A 271 4.13 6.77 1.11
C LEU A 271 4.58 6.57 -0.33
N LYS A 272 4.80 5.33 -0.79
CA LYS A 272 5.12 5.05 -2.19
C LYS A 272 4.02 5.52 -3.14
N LYS A 273 2.75 5.35 -2.77
CA LYS A 273 1.62 5.83 -3.58
C LYS A 273 1.54 7.36 -3.61
N ILE A 274 1.91 8.03 -2.52
CA ILE A 274 2.01 9.50 -2.48
C ILE A 274 3.15 9.97 -3.39
N LEU A 275 4.35 9.38 -3.26
CA LEU A 275 5.52 9.73 -4.06
C LEU A 275 5.34 9.47 -5.55
N ASN A 276 4.50 8.50 -5.93
CA ASN A 276 4.15 8.22 -7.31
C ASN A 276 2.96 9.04 -7.83
N GLY A 277 2.30 9.81 -6.96
CA GLY A 277 1.11 10.59 -7.27
C GLY A 277 1.42 12.01 -7.76
N ASN A 278 0.37 12.76 -8.12
CA ASN A 278 0.54 14.18 -8.42
C ASN A 278 0.84 14.96 -7.13
N TYR A 279 1.52 16.11 -7.29
CA TYR A 279 1.85 17.03 -6.21
C TYR A 279 2.68 16.40 -5.07
N ALA A 280 3.42 15.31 -5.32
CA ALA A 280 4.07 14.61 -4.22
C ALA A 280 5.10 15.49 -3.50
N CYS A 281 5.75 16.43 -4.21
CA CYS A 281 6.66 17.40 -3.62
C CYS A 281 5.98 18.24 -2.55
N GLU A 282 4.87 18.86 -2.94
CA GLU A 282 4.06 19.73 -2.11
C GLU A 282 3.39 18.95 -0.98
N LEU A 283 2.89 17.73 -1.26
CA LEU A 283 2.27 16.89 -0.25
C LEU A 283 3.24 16.44 0.83
N VAL A 284 4.49 16.11 0.47
CA VAL A 284 5.52 15.80 1.47
C VAL A 284 5.82 17.02 2.33
N GLU A 285 5.87 18.22 1.75
CA GLU A 285 6.01 19.46 2.51
C GLU A 285 4.82 19.69 3.46
N THR A 286 3.59 19.54 2.99
CA THR A 286 2.37 19.65 3.81
C THR A 286 2.38 18.62 4.93
N MET A 287 2.77 17.38 4.66
CA MET A 287 2.91 16.32 5.66
C MET A 287 3.87 16.74 6.78
N LEU A 288 5.06 17.26 6.43
CA LEU A 288 6.02 17.77 7.41
C LEU A 288 5.46 18.93 8.24
N ASN A 289 4.71 19.85 7.61
CA ASN A 289 4.05 20.96 8.30
C ASN A 289 2.93 20.51 9.26
N THR A 290 2.36 19.32 9.04
CA THR A 290 1.40 18.68 9.97
C THR A 290 2.06 17.83 11.06
N SER A 291 3.38 17.93 11.24
CA SER A 291 4.14 17.27 12.31
C SER A 291 4.11 15.73 12.27
N ILE A 292 3.80 15.11 11.12
CA ILE A 292 3.77 13.64 11.01
C ILE A 292 5.16 13.01 10.83
N GLY A 293 6.18 13.80 10.46
CA GLY A 293 7.52 13.36 10.08
C GLY A 293 8.15 12.34 11.05
N PRO A 294 8.27 12.66 12.36
CA PRO A 294 8.86 11.74 13.34
C PRO A 294 8.13 10.39 13.42
N TYR A 295 6.80 10.38 13.28
CA TYR A 295 5.98 9.17 13.40
C TYR A 295 6.06 8.24 12.18
N ILE A 296 6.52 8.77 11.04
CA ILE A 296 6.85 8.00 9.83
C ILE A 296 8.36 7.72 9.70
N GLY A 297 9.16 8.09 10.70
CA GLY A 297 10.58 7.74 10.81
C GLY A 297 11.55 8.74 10.19
N LEU A 298 11.06 9.90 9.76
CA LEU A 298 11.92 10.98 9.30
C LEU A 298 12.67 11.62 10.48
N PRO A 299 13.86 12.18 10.26
CA PRO A 299 14.61 12.89 11.29
C PRO A 299 13.87 14.16 11.75
N ASP A 300 14.30 14.75 12.86
CA ASP A 300 13.71 15.97 13.41
C ASP A 300 13.81 17.17 12.45
N ASN A 301 14.90 17.22 11.67
CA ASN A 301 15.16 18.26 10.67
C ASN A 301 15.35 17.62 9.28
N PRO A 302 14.28 17.15 8.63
CA PRO A 302 14.38 16.58 7.29
C PRO A 302 14.63 17.69 6.26
N SER A 303 15.54 17.44 5.31
CA SER A 303 15.94 18.44 4.31
C SER A 303 14.90 18.56 3.17
N ILE A 304 13.89 19.38 3.38
CA ILE A 304 12.86 19.64 2.35
C ILE A 304 13.42 20.38 1.13
N SER A 305 14.44 21.22 1.31
CA SER A 305 15.10 21.92 0.20
C SER A 305 15.81 20.93 -0.74
N GLU A 306 16.45 19.92 -0.19
CA GLU A 306 17.12 18.87 -0.96
C GLU A 306 16.10 17.97 -1.69
N PHE A 307 14.98 17.64 -1.02
CA PHE A 307 13.88 16.93 -1.67
C PHE A 307 13.29 17.73 -2.85
N LYS A 308 13.08 19.04 -2.68
CA LYS A 308 12.63 19.95 -3.75
C LYS A 308 13.63 20.01 -4.91
N ARG A 309 14.93 20.13 -4.62
CA ARG A 309 16.01 20.11 -5.61
C ARG A 309 15.99 18.83 -6.45
N LEU A 310 15.82 17.70 -5.79
CA LEU A 310 15.77 16.40 -6.44
C LEU A 310 14.50 16.24 -7.28
N TRP A 311 13.36 16.64 -6.72
CA TRP A 311 12.06 16.56 -7.39
C TRP A 311 12.01 17.43 -8.66
N SER A 312 12.61 18.62 -8.65
CA SER A 312 12.63 19.51 -9.82
C SER A 312 13.42 18.95 -11.01
N LYS A 313 14.30 17.98 -10.77
CA LYS A 313 15.15 17.34 -11.79
C LYS A 313 14.70 15.94 -12.17
N LYS A 314 13.62 15.43 -11.57
CA LYS A 314 13.20 14.03 -11.73
C LYS A 314 12.86 13.64 -13.17
N ASP A 315 12.50 14.63 -14.00
CA ASP A 315 12.10 14.47 -15.40
C ASP A 315 13.27 14.80 -16.37
N ASP A 316 14.47 15.12 -15.87
CA ASP A 316 15.68 15.35 -16.69
C ASP A 316 16.17 14.05 -17.35
N LEU A 317 15.74 12.89 -16.82
CA LEU A 317 16.11 11.56 -17.29
C LEU A 317 14.87 10.77 -17.70
N SER A 318 15.05 9.90 -18.69
CA SER A 318 13.97 9.02 -19.19
C SER A 318 13.48 8.00 -18.17
N GLU A 319 14.38 7.52 -17.30
CA GLU A 319 14.07 6.53 -16.27
C GLU A 319 13.64 7.23 -14.98
N PRO A 320 12.48 6.86 -14.40
CA PRO A 320 12.02 7.47 -13.16
C PRO A 320 12.97 7.17 -12.01
N TYR A 321 12.98 8.08 -11.04
CA TYR A 321 13.78 7.94 -9.82
C TYR A 321 13.14 6.87 -8.93
N GLN A 322 13.95 6.05 -8.28
CA GLN A 322 13.40 5.14 -7.29
C GLN A 322 12.95 5.90 -6.03
N PHE A 323 11.93 5.38 -5.34
CA PHE A 323 11.39 6.06 -4.15
C PHE A 323 12.42 6.24 -3.04
N GLN A 324 13.40 5.34 -2.95
CA GLN A 324 14.53 5.42 -2.03
C GLN A 324 15.42 6.60 -2.34
N THR A 325 15.69 6.85 -3.62
CA THR A 325 16.44 8.01 -4.11
C THR A 325 15.76 9.29 -3.67
N LEU A 326 14.44 9.37 -3.84
CA LEU A 326 13.65 10.51 -3.38
C LEU A 326 13.66 10.67 -1.86
N ILE A 327 13.36 9.61 -1.10
CA ILE A 327 13.32 9.66 0.37
C ILE A 327 14.72 9.91 0.96
N SER A 328 15.80 9.52 0.28
CA SER A 328 17.17 9.73 0.76
C SER A 328 17.51 11.20 0.97
N SER A 329 16.88 12.12 0.24
CA SER A 329 17.11 13.56 0.43
C SER A 329 16.51 14.09 1.73
N LEU A 330 15.59 13.36 2.36
CA LEU A 330 14.95 13.75 3.62
C LEU A 330 15.74 13.29 4.85
N VAL A 331 16.78 12.48 4.67
CA VAL A 331 17.71 12.06 5.74
C VAL A 331 19.06 12.76 5.56
N ASN A 332 19.72 13.08 6.67
CA ASN A 332 20.98 13.83 6.71
C ASN A 332 22.21 12.92 6.82
N SER A 333 22.04 11.68 7.29
CA SER A 333 23.15 10.74 7.46
C SER A 333 22.77 9.28 7.15
N PRO A 334 23.76 8.38 6.94
CA PRO A 334 23.50 6.95 6.78
C PRO A 334 22.83 6.31 8.00
N GLU A 335 23.11 6.80 9.21
CA GLU A 335 22.47 6.33 10.44
C GLU A 335 20.98 6.67 10.47
N GLU A 336 20.60 7.85 9.98
CA GLU A 336 19.20 8.23 9.83
C GLU A 336 18.50 7.38 8.76
N ALA A 337 19.18 7.00 7.69
CA ALA A 337 18.65 6.03 6.71
C ALA A 337 18.35 4.67 7.35
N ILE A 338 19.20 4.18 8.25
CA ILE A 338 18.95 2.94 9.01
C ILE A 338 17.77 3.10 9.97
N LYS A 339 17.67 4.22 10.69
CA LYS A 339 16.50 4.49 11.56
C LYS A 339 15.19 4.53 10.77
N LEU A 340 15.21 5.13 9.58
CA LEU A 340 14.04 5.17 8.70
C LEU A 340 13.65 3.77 8.24
N HIS A 341 14.63 2.93 7.88
CA HIS A 341 14.39 1.51 7.61
C HIS A 341 13.80 0.78 8.82
N ASP A 342 14.33 0.98 10.02
CA ASP A 342 13.81 0.34 11.24
C ASP A 342 12.35 0.70 11.48
N ARG A 343 11.94 1.92 11.10
CA ARG A 343 10.56 2.37 11.22
C ARG A 343 9.64 1.86 10.11
N LEU A 344 10.10 1.86 8.86
CA LEU A 344 9.28 1.60 7.67
C LEU A 344 9.40 0.17 7.12
N LYS A 345 10.34 -0.61 7.62
CA LYS A 345 10.56 -2.03 7.28
C LYS A 345 10.76 -2.24 5.77
N PHE A 346 11.66 -1.46 5.18
CA PHE A 346 12.03 -1.61 3.77
C PHE A 346 12.54 -3.03 3.46
N SER A 347 12.37 -3.46 2.21
CA SER A 347 13.09 -4.64 1.73
C SER A 347 14.60 -4.42 1.76
N ALA A 348 15.39 -5.51 1.70
CA ALA A 348 16.85 -5.42 1.74
C ALA A 348 17.41 -4.49 0.65
N TYR A 349 16.93 -4.63 -0.59
CA TYR A 349 17.33 -3.77 -1.70
C TYR A 349 17.00 -2.30 -1.42
N GLU A 350 15.78 -2.01 -0.95
CA GLU A 350 15.33 -0.65 -0.68
C GLU A 350 16.14 0.01 0.46
N ARG A 351 16.46 -0.75 1.52
CA ARG A 351 17.33 -0.30 2.62
C ARG A 351 18.74 0.02 2.12
N ASP A 352 19.33 -0.91 1.38
CA ASP A 352 20.73 -0.83 0.97
C ASP A 352 20.94 0.31 -0.04
N LEU A 353 19.99 0.53 -0.95
CA LEU A 353 19.99 1.68 -1.86
C LEU A 353 19.91 3.02 -1.10
N LEU A 354 18.98 3.14 -0.15
CA LEU A 354 18.83 4.35 0.66
C LEU A 354 20.11 4.68 1.43
N TYR A 355 20.68 3.67 2.11
CA TYR A 355 21.92 3.80 2.84
C TYR A 355 23.09 4.18 1.93
N PHE A 356 23.20 3.51 0.77
CA PHE A 356 24.25 3.77 -0.20
C PHE A 356 24.24 5.23 -0.67
N ILE A 357 23.08 5.79 -0.99
CA ILE A 357 23.00 7.20 -1.42
C ILE A 357 23.40 8.12 -0.26
N ALA A 358 22.84 7.91 0.94
CA ALA A 358 23.14 8.74 2.10
C ALA A 358 24.64 8.70 2.48
N ALA A 359 25.32 7.57 2.28
CA ALA A 359 26.74 7.40 2.61
C ALA A 359 27.70 8.01 1.60
N ASN A 360 27.28 8.20 0.34
CA ASN A 360 28.20 8.56 -0.74
C ASN A 360 27.91 9.92 -1.39
N ARG A 361 26.70 10.48 -1.26
CA ARG A 361 26.29 11.70 -1.96
C ARG A 361 27.20 12.91 -1.71
N ASP A 362 27.68 13.09 -0.49
CA ASP A 362 28.47 14.28 -0.15
C ASP A 362 29.87 14.18 -0.75
N GLN A 363 30.53 13.03 -0.56
CA GLN A 363 31.86 12.77 -1.14
C GLN A 363 31.84 12.79 -2.67
N MET A 364 30.77 12.28 -3.30
CA MET A 364 30.67 12.17 -4.75
C MET A 364 30.10 13.42 -5.43
N SER A 365 29.69 14.43 -4.66
CA SER A 365 29.07 15.65 -5.19
C SER A 365 29.97 16.40 -6.17
N SER A 366 31.27 16.51 -5.86
CA SER A 366 32.27 17.23 -6.68
C SER A 366 33.00 16.38 -7.72
N VAL A 367 32.69 15.07 -7.83
CA VAL A 367 33.40 14.14 -8.72
C VAL A 367 32.76 14.09 -10.10
N ASP A 368 33.40 14.65 -11.12
CA ASP A 368 32.82 14.75 -12.48
C ASP A 368 33.39 13.70 -13.46
N GLU A 369 34.33 12.87 -13.01
CA GLU A 369 34.87 11.76 -13.76
C GLU A 369 34.04 10.48 -13.59
N ILE A 370 33.95 9.66 -14.64
CA ILE A 370 33.19 8.40 -14.60
C ILE A 370 33.89 7.28 -13.83
N ILE A 371 35.22 7.29 -13.80
CA ILE A 371 36.04 6.20 -13.24
C ILE A 371 35.65 5.90 -11.78
N PRO A 372 35.57 6.89 -10.86
CA PRO A 372 35.13 6.65 -9.49
C PRO A 372 33.76 5.93 -9.39
N PHE A 373 32.78 6.30 -10.21
CA PHE A 373 31.46 5.65 -10.21
C PHE A 373 31.54 4.20 -10.74
N GLN A 374 32.37 3.92 -11.74
CA GLN A 374 32.61 2.54 -12.20
C GLN A 374 33.32 1.71 -11.12
N GLN A 375 34.25 2.31 -10.38
CA GLN A 375 34.91 1.66 -9.23
C GLN A 375 33.88 1.28 -8.16
N MET A 376 32.96 2.18 -7.83
CA MET A 376 31.87 1.91 -6.88
C MET A 376 31.02 0.70 -7.29
N CYS A 377 30.74 0.52 -8.59
CA CYS A 377 29.96 -0.63 -9.08
C CYS A 377 30.60 -1.99 -8.73
N ILE A 378 31.92 -2.05 -8.55
CA ILE A 378 32.65 -3.30 -8.26
C ILE A 378 32.92 -3.49 -6.77
N GLN A 379 33.12 -2.37 -6.06
CA GLN A 379 33.49 -2.35 -4.64
C GLN A 379 32.28 -2.47 -3.71
N THR A 380 31.10 -2.05 -4.19
CA THR A 380 29.84 -2.17 -3.43
C THR A 380 29.50 -3.64 -3.21
N ILE A 381 29.09 -4.01 -2.00
CA ILE A 381 28.69 -5.40 -1.70
C ILE A 381 27.26 -5.61 -2.21
N GLY A 382 27.01 -6.68 -2.98
CA GLY A 382 25.68 -6.98 -3.50
C GLY A 382 25.71 -7.90 -4.72
N LYS A 383 24.56 -8.07 -5.39
CA LYS A 383 24.54 -8.67 -6.72
C LYS A 383 25.03 -7.63 -7.74
N PRO A 384 25.78 -8.03 -8.79
CA PRO A 384 26.30 -7.08 -9.78
C PRO A 384 25.25 -6.14 -10.40
N GLY A 385 24.03 -6.64 -10.66
CA GLY A 385 22.93 -5.82 -11.16
C GLY A 385 22.48 -4.75 -10.16
N ASP A 386 22.42 -5.10 -8.86
CA ASP A 386 22.01 -4.17 -7.80
C ASP A 386 23.09 -3.10 -7.57
N GLN A 387 24.38 -3.50 -7.57
CA GLN A 387 25.51 -2.59 -7.38
C GLN A 387 25.53 -1.47 -8.42
N LYS A 388 25.38 -1.80 -9.71
CA LYS A 388 25.31 -0.80 -10.78
C LYS A 388 24.09 0.10 -10.62
N ASN A 389 22.93 -0.47 -10.28
CA ASN A 389 21.71 0.30 -10.06
C ASN A 389 21.87 1.30 -8.90
N TYR A 390 22.57 0.95 -7.82
CA TYR A 390 22.83 1.88 -6.72
C TYR A 390 23.64 3.09 -7.17
N VAL A 391 24.66 2.89 -8.00
CA VAL A 391 25.47 3.97 -8.55
C VAL A 391 24.69 4.81 -9.55
N LEU A 392 23.84 4.19 -10.38
CA LEU A 392 22.95 4.90 -11.29
C LEU A 392 21.97 5.81 -10.54
N GLU A 393 21.36 5.32 -9.46
CA GLU A 393 20.48 6.12 -8.61
C GLU A 393 21.23 7.22 -7.83
N LEU A 394 22.49 6.99 -7.44
CA LEU A 394 23.34 8.04 -6.89
C LEU A 394 23.63 9.15 -7.93
N LEU A 395 23.91 8.79 -9.18
CA LEU A 395 24.09 9.77 -10.26
C LEU A 395 22.81 10.58 -10.53
N LYS A 396 21.64 9.92 -10.46
CA LYS A 396 20.33 10.61 -10.48
C LYS A 396 20.20 11.59 -9.33
N TYR A 397 20.55 11.17 -8.11
CA TYR A 397 20.52 12.02 -6.91
C TYR A 397 21.37 13.29 -7.07
N LEU A 398 22.59 13.12 -7.58
CA LEU A 398 23.55 14.20 -7.81
C LEU A 398 23.18 15.08 -9.02
N GLY A 399 22.25 14.62 -9.88
CA GLY A 399 21.87 15.31 -11.11
C GLY A 399 22.96 15.27 -12.18
N LYS A 400 23.81 14.23 -12.20
CA LYS A 400 24.91 14.05 -13.15
C LYS A 400 24.47 13.28 -14.38
N VAL A 401 23.64 13.91 -15.22
CA VAL A 401 22.95 13.30 -16.37
C VAL A 401 23.93 12.65 -17.37
N GLU A 402 25.00 13.33 -17.75
CA GLU A 402 25.97 12.79 -18.73
C GLU A 402 26.68 11.54 -18.22
N LEU A 403 27.05 11.51 -16.94
CA LEU A 403 27.69 10.35 -16.31
C LEU A 403 26.70 9.20 -16.16
N TYR A 404 25.44 9.51 -15.84
CA TYR A 404 24.37 8.53 -15.78
C TYR A 404 24.22 7.79 -17.12
N GLU A 405 24.12 8.51 -18.24
CA GLU A 405 23.95 7.90 -19.56
C GLU A 405 25.16 7.05 -19.96
N LYS A 406 26.38 7.53 -19.69
CA LYS A 406 27.61 6.76 -19.95
C LYS A 406 27.67 5.48 -19.10
N LEU A 407 27.33 5.56 -17.81
CA LEU A 407 27.35 4.39 -16.93
C LEU A 407 26.22 3.42 -17.26
N LYS A 408 25.05 3.90 -17.69
CA LYS A 408 23.89 3.08 -18.06
C LYS A 408 24.27 2.06 -19.14
N VAL A 409 24.98 2.50 -20.18
CA VAL A 409 25.41 1.63 -21.29
C VAL A 409 26.71 0.85 -21.02
N TRP A 410 27.47 1.23 -19.99
CA TRP A 410 28.73 0.56 -19.65
C TRP A 410 28.49 -0.84 -19.06
N GLU A 411 29.10 -1.87 -19.65
CA GLU A 411 29.07 -3.22 -19.11
C GLU A 411 30.22 -3.42 -18.11
N ILE A 412 29.91 -3.99 -16.94
CA ILE A 412 30.91 -4.29 -15.92
C ILE A 412 31.85 -5.36 -16.49
N PRO A 413 33.16 -5.06 -16.67
CA PRO A 413 34.08 -6.03 -17.25
C PRO A 413 34.24 -7.24 -16.31
N TYR A 414 34.61 -8.38 -16.89
CA TYR A 414 34.86 -9.59 -16.12
C TYR A 414 36.18 -9.44 -15.34
N PHE A 415 36.13 -9.63 -14.02
CA PHE A 415 37.33 -9.62 -13.19
C PHE A 415 38.17 -10.88 -13.46
N PRO A 416 39.43 -10.77 -13.92
CA PRO A 416 40.16 -11.88 -14.52
C PRO A 416 40.77 -12.85 -13.50
N VAL A 417 40.64 -12.61 -12.18
CA VAL A 417 41.21 -13.47 -11.13
C VAL A 417 40.10 -14.17 -10.35
N ASN A 418 40.20 -15.50 -10.20
CA ASN A 418 39.26 -16.30 -9.42
C ASN A 418 39.90 -16.85 -8.13
N GLY A 419 39.07 -17.39 -7.24
CA GLY A 419 39.52 -17.89 -5.93
C GLY A 419 40.44 -19.11 -6.00
N ASN A 420 40.33 -19.95 -7.03
CA ASN A 420 41.22 -21.10 -7.21
C ASN A 420 42.64 -20.64 -7.55
N LEU A 421 42.76 -19.64 -8.43
CA LEU A 421 44.03 -19.06 -8.83
C LEU A 421 44.77 -18.44 -7.62
N ILE A 422 44.03 -17.70 -6.78
CA ILE A 422 44.58 -17.10 -5.56
C ILE A 422 45.05 -18.17 -4.56
N LYS A 423 44.34 -19.30 -4.49
CA LYS A 423 44.71 -20.44 -3.64
C LYS A 423 45.99 -21.11 -4.13
N GLU A 424 46.15 -21.31 -5.44
CA GLU A 424 47.38 -21.87 -6.04
C GLU A 424 48.60 -21.00 -5.76
N HIS A 425 48.40 -19.70 -5.56
CA HIS A 425 49.45 -18.74 -5.25
C HIS A 425 49.61 -18.45 -3.74
N GLY A 426 49.22 -19.40 -2.87
CA GLY A 426 49.58 -19.39 -1.46
C GLY A 426 48.57 -18.73 -0.50
N CYS A 427 47.39 -18.34 -0.97
CA CYS A 427 46.34 -17.83 -0.07
C CYS A 427 45.60 -18.97 0.65
N PRO A 428 45.42 -18.91 1.98
CA PRO A 428 44.62 -19.87 2.73
C PRO A 428 43.16 -19.88 2.31
N THR A 429 42.55 -21.07 2.33
CA THR A 429 41.14 -21.26 2.01
C THR A 429 40.21 -20.62 3.04
N GLY A 430 39.07 -20.10 2.58
CA GLY A 430 38.02 -19.55 3.43
C GLY A 430 37.86 -18.04 3.26
N LYS A 431 37.50 -17.34 4.34
CA LYS A 431 37.13 -15.90 4.31
C LYS A 431 38.21 -14.98 3.73
N LEU A 432 39.49 -15.37 3.84
CA LEU A 432 40.62 -14.57 3.38
C LEU A 432 40.71 -14.46 1.85
N ILE A 433 40.26 -15.48 1.11
CA ILE A 433 40.19 -15.40 -0.36
C ILE A 433 39.31 -14.22 -0.79
N GLY A 434 38.17 -14.02 -0.12
CA GLY A 434 37.28 -12.89 -0.38
C GLY A 434 37.96 -11.55 -0.15
N VAL A 435 38.72 -11.40 0.94
CA VAL A 435 39.45 -10.17 1.28
C VAL A 435 40.53 -9.86 0.22
N VAL A 436 41.28 -10.88 -0.21
CA VAL A 436 42.30 -10.75 -1.25
C VAL A 436 41.66 -10.38 -2.59
N ILE A 437 40.56 -11.05 -2.99
CA ILE A 437 39.81 -10.71 -4.20
C ILE A 437 39.36 -9.24 -4.17
N THR A 438 38.84 -8.76 -3.04
CA THR A 438 38.42 -7.36 -2.90
C THR A 438 39.59 -6.39 -3.09
N LYS A 439 40.75 -6.66 -2.46
CA LYS A 439 41.96 -5.84 -2.65
C LYS A 439 42.45 -5.83 -4.10
N LEU A 440 42.49 -7.00 -4.76
CA LEU A 440 42.87 -7.08 -6.17
C LEU A 440 41.88 -6.37 -7.09
N LYS A 441 40.57 -6.44 -6.79
CA LYS A 441 39.55 -5.65 -7.49
C LYS A 441 39.77 -4.15 -7.33
N HIS A 442 40.23 -3.68 -6.17
CA HIS A 442 40.55 -2.25 -6.00
C HIS A 442 41.72 -1.82 -6.89
N ILE A 443 42.79 -2.63 -6.97
CA ILE A 443 43.94 -2.36 -7.84
C ILE A 443 43.51 -2.39 -9.31
N TRP A 444 42.74 -3.40 -9.71
CA TRP A 444 42.21 -3.52 -11.07
C TRP A 444 41.35 -2.31 -11.46
N ALA A 445 40.51 -1.85 -10.54
CA ALA A 445 39.65 -0.70 -10.74
C ALA A 445 40.43 0.63 -10.75
N ALA A 446 41.56 0.74 -10.04
CA ALA A 446 42.48 1.87 -10.11
C ALA A 446 43.22 1.94 -11.47
N ASN A 447 43.46 0.80 -12.10
CA ASN A 447 44.05 0.69 -13.44
C ASN A 447 42.99 0.68 -14.57
N GLU A 448 41.86 1.35 -14.36
CA GLU A 448 40.78 1.49 -15.35
C GLU A 448 40.29 0.14 -15.92
N PHE A 449 40.30 -0.92 -15.12
CA PHE A 449 39.83 -2.25 -15.51
C PHE A 449 40.65 -2.92 -16.63
N LYS A 450 41.86 -2.42 -16.92
CA LYS A 450 42.71 -2.91 -18.02
C LYS A 450 43.70 -3.99 -17.60
N SER A 451 44.00 -4.13 -16.31
CA SER A 451 45.05 -5.06 -15.87
C SER A 451 44.71 -6.53 -16.18
N THR A 452 45.68 -7.27 -16.69
CA THR A 452 45.51 -8.70 -16.97
C THR A 452 45.59 -9.53 -15.69
N GLN A 453 45.26 -10.82 -15.81
CA GLN A 453 45.40 -11.79 -14.72
C GLN A 453 46.84 -11.81 -14.18
N GLU A 454 47.84 -11.86 -15.07
CA GLU A 454 49.27 -11.93 -14.72
C GLU A 454 49.73 -10.66 -13.99
N GLU A 455 49.27 -9.49 -14.43
CA GLU A 455 49.59 -8.21 -13.81
C GLU A 455 49.00 -8.12 -12.40
N LEU A 456 47.77 -8.56 -12.20
CA LEU A 456 47.12 -8.57 -10.89
C LEU A 456 47.79 -9.55 -9.92
N LEU A 457 48.20 -10.71 -10.40
CA LEU A 457 48.91 -11.69 -9.57
C LEU A 457 50.26 -11.19 -9.04
N ARG A 458 50.90 -10.22 -9.70
CA ARG A 458 52.15 -9.61 -9.20
C ARG A 458 51.96 -8.84 -7.89
N TYR A 459 50.75 -8.35 -7.60
CA TYR A 459 50.42 -7.66 -6.35
C TYR A 459 50.06 -8.61 -5.21
N LEU A 460 49.84 -9.89 -5.51
CA LEU A 460 49.38 -10.86 -4.53
C LEU A 460 50.37 -11.07 -3.36
N PRO A 461 51.70 -11.16 -3.56
CA PRO A 461 52.65 -11.32 -2.44
C PRO A 461 52.58 -10.16 -1.43
N ASP A 462 52.47 -8.93 -1.92
CA ASP A 462 52.39 -7.74 -1.06
C ASP A 462 51.08 -7.71 -0.27
N ILE A 463 49.96 -8.08 -0.91
CA ILE A 463 48.65 -8.20 -0.25
C ILE A 463 48.67 -9.28 0.84
N LEU A 464 49.26 -10.45 0.56
CA LEU A 464 49.36 -11.54 1.53
C LEU A 464 50.22 -11.14 2.74
N LYS A 465 51.32 -10.42 2.49
CA LYS A 465 52.19 -9.88 3.55
C LYS A 465 51.45 -8.86 4.42
N GLU A 466 50.68 -7.95 3.82
CA GLU A 466 49.85 -6.98 4.54
C GLU A 466 48.84 -7.67 5.47
N LEU A 467 48.28 -8.80 5.02
CA LEU A 467 47.33 -9.61 5.78
C LEU A 467 47.98 -10.55 6.82
N ASN A 468 49.30 -10.47 7.03
CA ASN A 468 50.10 -11.37 7.89
C ASN A 468 49.94 -12.85 7.52
N ILE A 469 49.87 -13.15 6.22
CA ILE A 469 49.80 -14.50 5.68
C ILE A 469 51.19 -14.89 5.17
N GLU A 470 51.80 -15.89 5.79
CA GLU A 470 53.04 -16.53 5.32
C GLU A 470 52.80 -18.04 5.24
N ASP A 471 53.28 -18.69 4.18
CA ASP A 471 53.15 -20.12 3.92
C ASP A 471 51.71 -20.67 4.09
N GLY A 472 50.72 -19.90 3.64
CA GLY A 472 49.31 -20.31 3.72
C GLY A 472 48.72 -20.33 5.14
N LYS A 473 49.37 -19.68 6.12
CA LYS A 473 48.86 -19.58 7.51
C LYS A 473 48.82 -18.13 7.97
N VAL A 474 47.75 -17.77 8.68
CA VAL A 474 47.65 -16.47 9.36
C VAL A 474 48.58 -16.49 10.57
N LYS A 475 49.63 -15.67 10.58
CA LYS A 475 50.44 -15.46 11.78
C LYS A 475 49.68 -14.54 12.73
N LYS A 476 49.46 -14.98 13.98
CA LYS A 476 49.03 -14.08 15.05
C LYS A 476 50.12 -13.01 15.20
N LYS A 477 49.75 -11.73 15.21
CA LYS A 477 50.66 -10.66 15.65
C LYS A 477 51.29 -11.10 16.97
N PRO A 478 52.63 -10.97 17.15
CA PRO A 478 53.22 -11.17 18.46
C PRO A 478 52.47 -10.27 19.44
N LYS A 479 52.07 -10.82 20.60
CA LYS A 479 51.59 -10.00 21.71
C LYS A 479 52.70 -8.99 21.97
N THR A 480 52.42 -7.71 21.72
CA THR A 480 53.25 -6.64 22.24
C THR A 480 53.12 -6.70 23.76
N ASP A 481 54.11 -7.30 24.41
CA ASP A 481 54.31 -7.10 25.84
C ASP A 481 54.75 -5.64 26.02
N LYS A 482 53.78 -4.78 26.35
CA LYS A 482 53.86 -3.70 27.34
C LYS A 482 52.56 -2.92 27.42
#